data_AF-A0AAE2Y1W9-F1
#
_entry.id   AF-A0AAE2Y1W9-F1
#
_cell.length_a   1.000
_cell.length_b   1.000
_cell.length_c   1.000
_cell.angle_alpha   90.00
_cell.angle_beta   90.00
_cell.angle_gamma   90.00
#
_symmetry.space_group_name_H-M   'P 1'
#
loop_
_entity.id
_entity.type
_entity.pdbx_description
1 polymer ?
#
loop_
_entity_poly.entity_id
_entity_poly.type
_entity_poly.pdbx_seq_one_letter_code
_entity_poly.pdbx_strand_id
1 'polypeptide(L)'
;MIPVKMIMKNKTAKPIEAKINRNTLFQVRVTDLRNNGMLLLEGEETDTEQTYKINPQDTLTDEFTISVEDFKGNIQIVGLTHFFNYKGNPALFQTAPIRVTIK
;
A
#
# COMPACT_ATOMS: atom_id res chain seq x y z
N MET A 1 -4.37 5.83 -17.25
CA MET A 1 -4.18 5.96 -15.78
C MET A 1 -5.13 5.01 -15.07
N ILE A 2 -4.68 4.36 -14.00
CA ILE A 2 -5.50 3.47 -13.17
C ILE A 2 -5.51 4.06 -11.75
N PRO A 3 -6.66 4.53 -11.24
CA PRO A 3 -6.76 4.98 -9.87
C PRO A 3 -6.78 3.78 -8.92
N VAL A 4 -6.04 3.88 -7.81
CA VAL A 4 -6.00 2.88 -6.75
C VAL A 4 -6.29 3.57 -5.43
N LYS A 5 -7.37 3.17 -4.77
CA LYS A 5 -7.75 3.66 -3.44
C LYS A 5 -7.44 2.60 -2.40
N MET A 6 -6.53 2.92 -1.48
CA MET A 6 -6.15 2.09 -0.36
C MET A 6 -6.99 2.46 0.86
N ILE A 7 -7.59 1.47 1.52
CA ILE A 7 -8.41 1.68 2.72
C ILE A 7 -8.01 0.66 3.78
N MET A 8 -7.59 1.15 4.94
CA MET A 8 -7.30 0.31 6.11
C MET A 8 -8.23 0.69 7.25
N LYS A 9 -8.97 -0.28 7.78
CA LYS A 9 -9.78 -0.11 8.98
C LYS A 9 -9.20 -0.94 10.12
N ASN A 10 -8.87 -0.30 11.24
CA ASN A 10 -8.46 -1.03 12.43
C ASN A 10 -9.68 -1.66 13.11
N LYS A 11 -9.89 -2.95 12.87
CA LYS A 11 -10.97 -3.74 13.52
C LYS A 11 -10.53 -4.40 14.84
N THR A 12 -9.33 -4.09 15.33
CA THR A 12 -8.83 -4.66 16.58
C THR A 12 -9.28 -3.82 17.77
N ALA A 13 -9.16 -4.36 18.98
CA ALA A 13 -9.50 -3.66 20.22
C ALA A 13 -8.39 -2.70 20.71
N LYS A 14 -7.26 -2.61 20.00
CA LYS A 14 -6.09 -1.80 20.42
C LYS A 14 -5.61 -0.90 19.27
N PRO A 15 -4.91 0.20 19.56
CA PRO A 15 -4.22 0.96 18.53
C PRO A 15 -3.17 0.11 17.81
N ILE A 16 -2.99 0.39 16.51
CA ILE A 16 -1.88 -0.13 15.70
C ILE A 16 -0.97 1.06 15.43
N GLU A 17 0.34 0.88 15.65
CA GLU A 17 1.33 1.93 15.48
C GLU A 17 2.40 1.51 14.47
N ALA A 18 2.66 2.40 13.51
CA ALA A 18 3.73 2.27 12.54
C ALA A 18 4.66 3.47 12.65
N LYS A 19 5.95 3.23 12.56
CA LYS A 19 6.98 4.26 12.53
C LYS A 19 7.65 4.21 11.16
N ILE A 20 7.47 5.24 10.37
CA ILE A 20 7.92 5.28 8.98
C ILE A 20 8.46 6.65 8.62
N ASN A 21 9.45 6.68 7.76
CA ASN A 21 10.08 7.84 7.18
C ASN A 21 9.52 8.12 5.77
N ARG A 22 8.19 8.00 5.65
CA ARG A 22 7.42 8.32 4.43
C ARG A 22 6.12 9.02 4.80
N ASN A 23 5.56 9.76 3.85
CA ASN A 23 4.30 10.50 4.04
C ASN A 23 3.01 9.69 3.87
N THR A 24 3.10 8.37 3.63
CA THR A 24 1.95 7.44 3.60
C THR A 24 2.33 6.10 4.22
N LEU A 25 1.34 5.43 4.83
CA LEU A 25 1.49 4.08 5.36
C LEU A 25 1.39 2.99 4.28
N PHE A 26 0.88 3.32 3.08
CA PHE A 26 0.58 2.33 2.06
C PHE A 26 1.65 2.24 0.99
N GLN A 27 1.77 1.04 0.42
CA GLN A 27 2.51 0.80 -0.80
C GLN A 27 1.60 0.07 -1.80
N VAL A 28 1.74 0.36 -3.09
CA VAL A 28 1.05 -0.33 -4.18
C VAL A 28 2.11 -0.98 -5.06
N ARG A 29 2.16 -2.31 -5.03
CA ARG A 29 3.01 -3.09 -5.92
C ARG A 29 2.24 -3.48 -7.17
N VAL A 30 2.78 -3.11 -8.32
CA VAL A 30 2.28 -3.47 -9.65
C VAL A 30 3.27 -4.43 -10.29
N THR A 31 2.80 -5.57 -10.79
CA THR A 31 3.62 -6.59 -11.44
C THR A 31 3.12 -6.86 -12.84
N ASP A 32 3.97 -6.72 -13.87
CA ASP A 32 3.71 -7.21 -15.22
C ASP A 32 3.82 -8.74 -15.22
N LEU A 33 2.72 -9.42 -15.52
CA LEU A 33 2.66 -10.89 -15.49
C LEU A 33 3.35 -11.56 -16.68
N ARG A 34 3.83 -10.80 -17.68
CA ARG A 34 4.51 -11.34 -18.86
C ARG A 34 6.01 -11.50 -18.65
N ASN A 35 6.63 -10.54 -17.96
CA ASN A 35 8.08 -10.49 -17.75
C ASN A 35 8.48 -10.37 -16.27
N ASN A 36 7.53 -10.42 -15.34
CA ASN A 36 7.73 -10.21 -13.90
C ASN A 36 8.32 -8.84 -13.53
N GLY A 37 8.22 -7.85 -14.43
CA GLY A 37 8.59 -6.47 -14.14
C GLY A 37 7.77 -5.92 -12.98
N MET A 38 8.40 -5.13 -12.10
CA MET A 38 7.77 -4.62 -10.89
C MET A 38 7.89 -3.11 -10.81
N LEU A 39 6.76 -2.46 -10.53
CA LEU A 39 6.68 -1.06 -10.14
C LEU A 39 6.14 -1.01 -8.71
N LEU A 40 6.84 -0.30 -7.83
CA LEU A 40 6.38 -0.02 -6.48
C LEU A 40 6.01 1.46 -6.41
N LEU A 41 4.79 1.75 -5.98
CA LEU A 41 4.33 3.10 -5.66
C LEU A 41 4.22 3.21 -4.15
N GLU A 42 4.87 4.21 -3.57
CA GLU A 42 4.84 4.51 -2.15
C GLU A 42 5.01 6.02 -1.96
N GLY A 43 4.87 6.49 -0.72
CA GLY A 43 5.02 7.90 -0.40
C GLY A 43 6.45 8.40 -0.55
N GLU A 44 6.58 9.72 -0.60
CA GLU A 44 7.88 10.38 -0.59
C GLU A 44 8.58 10.13 0.73
N GLU A 45 9.90 9.96 0.67
CA GLU A 45 10.73 9.88 1.87
C GLU A 45 10.68 11.20 2.63
N THR A 46 10.62 11.12 3.94
CA THR A 46 10.62 12.27 4.83
C THR A 46 11.88 12.29 5.68
N ASP A 47 12.45 13.47 5.90
CA ASP A 47 13.65 13.64 6.75
C ASP A 47 13.42 13.22 8.21
N THR A 48 12.16 13.12 8.62
CA THR A 48 11.74 12.76 9.98
C THR A 48 10.90 11.50 9.97
N GLU A 49 11.13 10.62 10.94
CA GLU A 49 10.28 9.47 11.19
C GLU A 49 8.92 9.93 11.74
N GLN A 50 7.85 9.56 11.05
CA GLN A 50 6.48 9.81 11.44
C GLN A 50 5.89 8.59 12.13
N THR A 51 5.10 8.83 13.18
CA THR A 51 4.34 7.77 13.86
C THR A 51 2.88 7.82 13.39
N TYR A 52 2.47 6.81 12.63
CA TYR A 52 1.07 6.57 12.27
C TYR A 52 0.41 5.75 13.36
N LYS A 53 -0.55 6.35 14.04
CA LYS A 53 -1.38 5.68 15.05
C LYS A 53 -2.80 5.53 14.55
N ILE A 54 -3.26 4.29 14.45
CA ILE A 54 -4.61 3.93 13.98
C ILE A 54 -5.39 3.39 15.17
N ASN A 55 -6.32 4.16 15.73
CA ASN A 55 -7.09 3.72 16.89
C ASN A 55 -8.17 2.70 16.47
N PRO A 56 -8.76 1.96 17.42
CA PRO A 56 -9.87 1.07 17.11
C PRO A 56 -11.00 1.79 16.36
N GLN A 57 -11.48 1.16 15.28
CA GLN A 57 -12.50 1.67 14.35
C GLN A 57 -12.07 2.82 13.42
N ASP A 58 -10.88 3.40 13.61
CA ASP A 58 -10.35 4.39 12.68
C ASP A 58 -10.18 3.77 11.28
N THR A 59 -10.39 4.62 10.28
CA THR A 59 -10.20 4.28 8.87
C THR A 59 -9.16 5.22 8.29
N LEU A 60 -8.07 4.68 7.77
CA LEU A 60 -7.11 5.39 6.95
C LEU A 60 -7.41 5.16 5.47
N THR A 61 -7.19 6.19 4.66
CA THR A 61 -7.39 6.12 3.21
C THR A 61 -6.32 6.93 2.50
N ASP A 62 -5.70 6.34 1.48
CA ASP A 62 -4.81 7.03 0.55
C ASP A 62 -5.13 6.63 -0.90
N GLU A 63 -4.75 7.49 -1.83
CA GLU A 63 -5.03 7.32 -3.25
C GLU A 63 -3.73 7.39 -4.05
N PHE A 64 -3.54 6.41 -4.93
CA PHE A 64 -2.40 6.28 -5.82
C PHE A 64 -2.91 6.30 -7.26
N THR A 65 -2.10 6.83 -8.17
CA THR A 65 -2.39 6.77 -9.61
C THR A 65 -1.29 5.99 -10.29
N ILE A 66 -1.66 4.89 -10.97
CA ILE A 66 -0.74 4.16 -11.84
C ILE A 66 -0.84 4.79 -13.23
N SER A 67 0.23 5.46 -13.65
CA SER A 67 0.41 5.90 -15.03
C SER A 67 0.81 4.71 -15.88
N VAL A 68 0.06 4.50 -16.97
CA VAL A 68 0.27 3.39 -17.89
C VAL A 68 0.34 4.01 -19.28
N GLU A 69 1.56 4.15 -19.79
CA GLU A 69 1.86 4.67 -21.12
C GLU A 69 2.40 3.53 -21.97
N ASP A 70 1.89 3.40 -23.21
CA ASP A 70 2.32 2.43 -24.22
C ASP A 70 2.36 0.94 -23.80
N PHE A 71 1.71 0.60 -22.68
CA PHE A 71 1.63 -0.77 -22.18
C PHE A 71 0.32 -1.45 -22.55
N LYS A 72 0.41 -2.68 -23.07
CA LYS A 72 -0.72 -3.58 -23.28
C LYS A 72 -0.40 -4.95 -22.69
N GLY A 73 -1.28 -5.48 -21.85
CA GLY A 73 -1.03 -6.76 -21.19
C GLY A 73 -1.72 -6.91 -19.85
N ASN A 74 -1.35 -7.95 -19.12
CA ASN A 74 -1.92 -8.25 -17.81
C ASN A 74 -0.97 -7.78 -16.71
N ILE A 75 -1.50 -6.97 -15.80
CA ILE A 75 -0.81 -6.57 -14.57
C ILE A 75 -1.52 -7.16 -13.36
N GLN A 76 -0.76 -7.33 -12.28
CA GLN A 76 -1.27 -7.63 -10.97
C GLN A 76 -0.96 -6.46 -10.03
N ILE A 77 -1.98 -5.95 -9.35
CA ILE A 77 -1.89 -4.87 -8.37
C ILE A 77 -2.10 -5.47 -6.98
N VAL A 78 -1.21 -5.13 -6.05
CA VAL A 78 -1.24 -5.57 -4.66
C VAL A 78 -1.01 -4.37 -3.76
N GLY A 79 -1.96 -4.10 -2.87
CA GLY A 79 -1.80 -3.12 -1.82
C GLY A 79 -1.08 -3.72 -0.61
N LEU A 80 -0.18 -2.96 -0.01
CA LEU A 80 0.64 -3.32 1.14
C LEU A 80 0.61 -2.17 2.13
N THR A 81 0.86 -2.46 3.41
CA THR A 81 1.27 -1.43 4.37
C THR A 81 2.78 -1.54 4.60
N HIS A 82 3.40 -0.45 5.03
CA HIS A 82 4.68 -0.55 5.73
C HIS A 82 4.53 -1.39 7.01
N PHE A 83 5.67 -1.80 7.56
CA PHE A 83 5.70 -2.57 8.81
C PHE A 83 5.15 -1.74 9.97
N PHE A 84 4.28 -2.36 10.76
CA PHE A 84 3.80 -1.83 12.03
C PHE A 84 4.10 -2.82 13.15
N ASN A 85 4.15 -2.32 14.37
CA ASN A 85 4.30 -3.18 15.54
C ASN A 85 2.92 -3.67 15.99
N TYR A 86 2.65 -4.96 15.80
CA TYR A 86 1.42 -5.59 16.27
C TYR A 86 1.74 -6.66 17.31
N LYS A 87 1.28 -6.41 18.55
CA LYS A 87 1.52 -7.31 19.70
C LYS A 87 3.00 -7.65 19.90
N GLY A 88 3.90 -6.69 19.66
CA GLY A 88 5.35 -6.86 19.82
C GLY A 88 6.06 -7.49 18.61
N ASN A 89 5.33 -7.79 17.53
CA ASN A 89 5.90 -8.37 16.31
C ASN A 89 5.78 -7.39 15.14
N PRO A 90 6.83 -7.24 14.31
CA PRO A 90 6.72 -6.58 13.02
C PRO A 90 5.70 -7.34 12.17
N ALA A 91 4.70 -6.61 11.68
CA ALA A 91 3.67 -7.16 10.81
C ALA A 91 3.45 -6.22 9.62
N LEU A 92 3.03 -6.80 8.50
CA LEU A 92 2.60 -6.08 7.30
C LEU A 92 1.24 -6.63 6.89
N PHE A 93 0.37 -5.77 6.36
CA PHE A 93 -0.89 -6.20 5.77
C PHE A 93 -0.79 -6.14 4.26
N GLN A 94 -1.32 -7.14 3.59
CA GLN A 94 -1.39 -7.20 2.13
C GLN A 94 -2.84 -7.46 1.70
N THR A 95 -3.28 -6.78 0.64
CA THR A 95 -4.57 -7.09 0.01
C THR A 95 -4.48 -8.39 -0.80
N ALA A 96 -5.64 -8.95 -1.16
CA ALA A 96 -5.70 -9.90 -2.26
C ALA A 96 -5.19 -9.22 -3.56
N PRO A 97 -4.51 -9.96 -4.45
CA PRO A 97 -4.08 -9.42 -5.73
C PRO A 97 -5.27 -9.12 -6.64
N ILE A 98 -5.25 -7.95 -7.27
CA ILE A 98 -6.21 -7.56 -8.31
C ILE A 98 -5.52 -7.71 -9.66
N ARG A 99 -6.10 -8.49 -10.57
CA ARG A 99 -5.59 -8.65 -11.94
C ARG A 99 -6.33 -7.72 -12.88
N VAL A 100 -5.59 -6.98 -13.69
CA VAL A 100 -6.14 -6.01 -14.64
C VAL A 100 -5.52 -6.27 -16.02
N THR A 101 -6.36 -6.29 -17.05
CA THR A 101 -5.93 -6.35 -18.45
C THR A 101 -5.97 -4.95 -19.05
N ILE A 102 -4.83 -4.45 -19.50
CA ILE A 102 -4.67 -3.17 -20.21
C ILE A 102 -4.75 -3.43 -21.71
N LYS A 103 -5.65 -2.73 -22.40
CA LYS A 103 -5.95 -2.89 -23.82
C LYS A 103 -5.41 -1.74 -24.66
#